data_AF-A0A941ZF29-F1
#
_entry.id   AF-A0A941ZF29-F1
#
_cell.length_a   1.000
_cell.length_b   1.000
_cell.length_c   1.000
_cell.angle_alpha   90.00
_cell.angle_beta   90.00
_cell.angle_gamma   90.00
#
_symmetry.space_group_name_H-M   'P 1'
#
loop_
_entity.id
_entity.type
_entity.pdbx_description
1 polymer ?
#
loop_
_entity_poly.entity_id
_entity_poly.type
_entity_poly.pdbx_seq_one_letter_code
_entity_poly.pdbx_strand_id
1 'polypeptide(L)'
;MEIYKRLLIYLKPYRMRLVWAAVFMLLSSAMISAQTYLVKPVIDKVIIGMDWELGRWVPLALIIVSVLKGITWYARDYFMGYVGQKVVNDIRDQLYAHIQNLSFSYFTRTPTGVIMSRIVNDVNLVQGALTRVPSSLVQGGFTMLALTGYILYLNWRLAAFSLVVLPFAGLALSKFSRRFRKTSTQMQEQIGELTTHLHET
;
A
#
# COMPACT_ATOMS: atom_id res chain seq x y z
N MET A 1 2.98 20.06 6.55
CA MET A 1 3.88 19.52 5.49
C MET A 1 5.34 19.43 5.90
N GLU A 2 5.85 20.27 6.82
CA GLU A 2 7.27 20.27 7.19
C GLU A 2 7.77 18.98 7.84
N ILE A 3 6.95 18.35 8.69
CA ILE A 3 7.29 17.06 9.33
C ILE A 3 7.51 15.96 8.28
N TYR A 4 6.67 15.91 7.25
CA TYR A 4 6.81 14.93 6.17
C TYR A 4 8.10 15.15 5.37
N LYS A 5 8.43 16.41 5.04
CA LYS A 5 9.71 16.76 4.39
C LYS A 5 10.90 16.37 5.25
N ARG A 6 10.84 16.57 6.57
CA ARG A 6 11.90 16.16 7.50
C ARG A 6 12.08 14.65 7.55
N LEU A 7 10.99 13.89 7.53
CA LEU A 7 11.05 12.42 7.45
C LEU A 7 11.62 11.93 6.11
N LEU A 8 11.34 12.60 4.99
CA LEU A 8 11.93 12.28 3.69
C LEU A 8 13.46 12.44 3.66
N ILE A 9 14.05 13.26 4.54
CA ILE A 9 15.51 13.39 4.63
C ILE A 9 16.14 12.07 5.11
N TYR A 10 15.47 11.30 5.97
CA TYR A 10 15.97 9.98 6.43
C TYR A 10 16.01 8.94 5.30
N LEU A 11 15.29 9.15 4.20
CA LEU A 11 15.34 8.28 3.02
C LEU A 11 16.54 8.59 2.10
N LYS A 12 17.13 9.79 2.21
CA LYS A 12 18.22 10.26 1.33
C LYS A 12 19.45 9.33 1.30
N PRO A 13 19.93 8.77 2.43
CA PRO A 13 21.05 7.81 2.43
C PRO A 13 20.75 6.55 1.63
N TYR A 14 19.48 6.17 1.53
CA TYR A 14 19.01 4.93 0.90
C TYR A 14 18.52 5.10 -0.54
N ARG A 15 18.81 6.25 -1.17
CA ARG A 15 18.33 6.61 -2.52
C ARG A 15 18.56 5.54 -3.60
N MET A 16 19.71 4.85 -3.58
CA MET A 16 20.01 3.83 -4.59
C MET A 16 19.09 2.61 -4.48
N ARG A 17 18.76 2.22 -3.25
CA ARG A 17 17.81 1.12 -2.99
C ARG A 17 16.38 1.52 -3.33
N LEU A 18 16.03 2.79 -3.12
CA LEU A 18 14.75 3.34 -3.56
C LEU A 18 14.60 3.37 -5.08
N VAL A 19 15.69 3.65 -5.81
CA VAL A 19 15.69 3.55 -7.28
C VAL A 19 15.44 2.10 -7.71
N TRP A 20 16.12 1.12 -7.12
CA TRP A 20 15.84 -0.29 -7.40
C TRP A 20 14.41 -0.68 -7.07
N ALA A 21 13.89 -0.26 -5.91
CA ALA A 21 12.50 -0.48 -5.55
C ALA A 21 11.54 0.12 -6.59
N ALA A 22 11.81 1.34 -7.07
CA ALA A 22 10.99 2.00 -8.09
C ALA A 22 11.04 1.26 -9.44
N VAL A 23 12.20 0.76 -9.86
CA VAL A 23 12.33 -0.06 -11.07
C VAL A 23 11.49 -1.33 -10.93
N PHE A 24 11.60 -2.05 -9.81
CA PHE A 24 10.78 -3.24 -9.56
C PHE A 24 9.28 -2.93 -9.41
N MET A 25 8.90 -1.73 -8.93
CA MET A 25 7.51 -1.27 -8.97
C MET A 25 6.98 -1.18 -10.38
N LEU A 26 7.71 -0.49 -11.27
CA LEU A 26 7.32 -0.34 -12.66
C LEU A 26 7.21 -1.69 -13.36
N LEU A 27 8.20 -2.56 -13.16
CA LEU A 27 8.18 -3.92 -13.71
C LEU A 27 6.99 -4.72 -13.18
N SER A 28 6.72 -4.66 -11.87
CA SER A 28 5.58 -5.37 -11.28
C SER A 28 4.24 -4.86 -11.81
N SER A 29 4.09 -3.55 -12.02
CA SER A 29 2.92 -2.94 -12.66
C SER A 29 2.75 -3.37 -14.11
N ALA A 30 3.85 -3.45 -14.86
CA ALA A 30 3.85 -3.96 -16.23
C ALA A 30 3.43 -5.44 -16.26
N MET A 31 3.93 -6.27 -15.34
CA MET A 31 3.53 -7.68 -15.24
C MET A 31 2.07 -7.86 -14.86
N ILE A 32 1.53 -7.04 -13.95
CA ILE A 32 0.09 -7.02 -13.63
C ILE A 32 -0.72 -6.69 -14.89
N SER A 33 -0.32 -5.66 -15.62
CA SER A 33 -1.01 -5.22 -16.84
C SER A 33 -0.93 -6.29 -17.94
N ALA A 34 0.24 -6.89 -18.14
CA ALA A 34 0.45 -7.99 -19.09
C ALA A 34 -0.44 -9.20 -18.76
N GLN A 35 -0.55 -9.56 -17.48
CA GLN A 35 -1.45 -10.63 -17.04
C GLN A 35 -2.91 -10.31 -17.39
N THR A 36 -3.36 -9.07 -17.18
CA THR A 36 -4.71 -8.63 -17.57
C THR A 36 -4.91 -8.70 -19.09
N TYR A 37 -3.89 -8.34 -19.89
CA TYR A 37 -3.99 -8.40 -21.35
C TYR A 37 -4.13 -9.82 -21.88
N LEU A 38 -3.45 -10.77 -21.24
CA LEU A 38 -3.52 -12.19 -21.63
C LEU A 38 -4.91 -12.81 -21.39
N VAL A 39 -5.75 -12.22 -20.54
CA VAL A 39 -7.12 -12.75 -20.30
C VAL A 39 -7.99 -12.68 -21.57
N LYS A 40 -7.88 -11.60 -22.36
CA LYS A 40 -8.69 -11.46 -23.58
C LYS A 40 -8.42 -12.57 -24.62
N PRO A 41 -7.18 -12.82 -25.08
CA PRO A 41 -6.91 -13.87 -26.05
C PRO A 41 -7.19 -15.27 -25.50
N VAL A 42 -7.08 -15.49 -24.17
CA VAL A 42 -7.55 -16.74 -23.55
C VAL A 42 -9.03 -16.94 -23.83
N ILE A 43 -9.86 -15.94 -23.56
CA ILE A 43 -11.30 -16.04 -23.77
C ILE A 43 -11.64 -16.13 -25.26
N ASP A 44 -11.18 -15.16 -26.05
CA ASP A 44 -11.62 -14.99 -27.44
C ASP A 44 -11.06 -16.07 -28.37
N LYS A 45 -9.79 -16.46 -28.22
CA LYS A 45 -9.11 -17.37 -29.16
C LYS A 45 -9.07 -18.81 -28.68
N VAL A 46 -8.81 -19.03 -27.39
CA VAL A 46 -8.69 -20.40 -26.86
C VAL A 46 -10.04 -20.99 -26.50
N ILE A 47 -10.87 -20.25 -25.75
CA ILE A 47 -12.17 -20.77 -25.29
C ILE A 47 -13.22 -20.68 -26.39
N ILE A 48 -13.38 -19.51 -27.02
CA ILE A 48 -14.41 -19.28 -28.04
C ILE A 48 -13.94 -19.76 -29.43
N GLY A 49 -12.73 -19.38 -29.84
CA GLY A 49 -12.18 -19.73 -31.16
C GLY A 49 -11.70 -21.18 -31.31
N MET A 50 -11.54 -21.93 -30.21
CA MET A 50 -11.02 -23.31 -30.18
C MET A 50 -9.67 -23.49 -30.90
N ASP A 51 -8.81 -22.47 -30.91
CA ASP A 51 -7.45 -22.57 -31.47
C ASP A 51 -6.53 -23.39 -30.55
N TRP A 52 -6.38 -24.68 -30.85
CA TRP A 52 -5.61 -25.64 -30.03
C TRP A 52 -4.12 -25.29 -29.91
N GLU A 53 -3.51 -24.68 -30.93
CA GLU A 53 -2.11 -24.24 -30.85
C GLU A 53 -1.93 -23.10 -29.83
N LEU A 54 -2.76 -22.06 -29.92
CA LEU A 54 -2.76 -20.96 -28.95
C LEU A 54 -3.13 -21.47 -27.55
N GLY A 55 -4.06 -22.43 -27.47
CA GLY A 55 -4.45 -23.08 -26.21
C GLY A 55 -3.30 -23.78 -25.48
N ARG A 56 -2.28 -24.24 -26.20
CA ARG A 56 -1.09 -24.88 -25.59
C ARG A 56 -0.09 -23.86 -25.05
N TRP A 57 0.15 -22.77 -25.79
CA TRP A 57 1.18 -21.78 -25.42
C TRP A 57 0.71 -20.74 -24.41
N VAL A 58 -0.57 -20.40 -24.42
CA VAL A 58 -1.14 -19.35 -23.55
C VAL A 58 -1.03 -19.68 -22.05
N PRO A 59 -1.34 -20.90 -21.57
CA PRO A 59 -1.12 -21.28 -20.18
C PRO A 59 0.35 -21.19 -19.76
N LEU A 60 1.27 -21.61 -20.64
CA LEU A 60 2.70 -21.52 -20.37
C LEU A 60 3.15 -20.05 -20.24
N ALA A 61 2.69 -19.18 -21.13
CA ALA A 61 2.94 -17.75 -21.05
C ALA A 61 2.37 -17.13 -19.75
N LEU A 62 1.16 -17.53 -19.33
CA LEU A 62 0.56 -17.09 -18.07
C LEU A 62 1.38 -17.51 -16.85
N ILE A 63 1.91 -18.75 -16.84
CA ILE A 63 2.79 -19.23 -15.77
C ILE A 63 4.07 -18.39 -15.73
N ILE A 64 4.73 -18.17 -16.87
CA ILE A 64 5.96 -17.38 -16.95
C ILE A 64 5.72 -15.95 -16.46
N VAL A 65 4.67 -15.28 -16.94
CA VAL A 65 4.30 -13.92 -16.50
C VAL A 65 3.98 -13.91 -15.00
N SER A 66 3.29 -14.92 -14.48
CA SER A 66 2.95 -15.01 -13.05
C SER A 66 4.19 -15.19 -12.18
N VAL A 67 5.15 -16.01 -12.60
CA VAL A 67 6.43 -16.20 -11.90
C VAL A 67 7.24 -14.90 -11.92
N LEU A 68 7.40 -14.26 -13.09
CA LEU A 68 8.09 -12.97 -13.22
C LEU A 68 7.41 -11.86 -12.39
N LYS A 69 6.08 -11.85 -12.36
CA LYS A 69 5.30 -10.98 -11.47
C LYS A 69 5.66 -11.25 -10.01
N GLY A 70 5.69 -12.51 -9.58
CA GLY A 70 6.09 -12.89 -8.22
C GLY A 70 7.49 -12.40 -7.85
N ILE A 71 8.48 -12.61 -8.74
CA ILE A 71 9.87 -12.19 -8.52
C ILE A 71 9.96 -10.66 -8.39
N THR A 72 9.34 -9.92 -9.32
CA THR A 72 9.36 -8.45 -9.29
C THR A 72 8.63 -7.88 -8.07
N TRP A 73 7.53 -8.52 -7.66
CA TRP A 73 6.78 -8.14 -6.47
C TRP A 73 7.60 -8.39 -5.19
N TYR A 74 8.25 -9.54 -5.09
CA TYR A 74 9.15 -9.86 -3.98
C TYR A 74 10.35 -8.91 -3.92
N ALA A 75 11.04 -8.68 -5.05
CA ALA A 75 12.19 -7.78 -5.09
C ALA A 75 11.81 -6.37 -4.63
N ARG A 76 10.69 -5.84 -5.12
CA ARG A 76 10.16 -4.56 -4.67
C ARG A 76 9.92 -4.54 -3.15
N ASP A 77 9.23 -5.54 -2.63
CA ASP A 77 8.88 -5.62 -1.21
C ASP A 77 10.13 -5.74 -0.33
N TYR A 78 11.12 -6.52 -0.78
CA TYR A 78 12.41 -6.65 -0.13
C TYR A 78 13.16 -5.31 -0.06
N PHE A 79 13.29 -4.58 -1.17
CA PHE A 79 13.99 -3.29 -1.16
C PHE A 79 13.26 -2.25 -0.30
N MET A 80 11.92 -2.17 -0.38
CA MET A 80 11.16 -1.25 0.46
C MET A 80 11.18 -1.65 1.94
N GLY A 81 11.08 -2.94 2.25
CA GLY A 81 11.20 -3.47 3.61
C GLY A 81 12.57 -3.16 4.21
N TYR A 82 13.64 -3.37 3.45
CA TYR A 82 15.00 -3.05 3.87
C TYR A 82 15.15 -1.56 4.19
N VAL A 83 14.73 -0.68 3.28
CA VAL A 83 14.81 0.78 3.49
C VAL A 83 13.99 1.19 4.70
N GLY A 84 12.76 0.68 4.83
CA GLY A 84 11.91 0.96 5.98
C GLY A 84 12.57 0.56 7.29
N GLN A 85 13.11 -0.66 7.37
CA GLN A 85 13.73 -1.16 8.59
C GLN A 85 14.99 -0.38 8.96
N LYS A 86 15.79 0.03 7.97
CA LYS A 86 16.98 0.84 8.20
C LYS A 86 16.63 2.25 8.69
N VAL A 87 15.62 2.89 8.10
CA VAL A 87 15.14 4.20 8.58
C VAL A 87 14.62 4.10 10.02
N VAL A 88 13.87 3.03 10.35
CA VAL A 88 13.43 2.77 11.73
C VAL A 88 14.62 2.65 12.67
N ASN A 89 15.64 1.91 12.27
CA ASN A 89 16.85 1.76 13.08
C ASN A 89 17.52 3.11 13.34
N ASP A 90 17.71 3.93 12.30
CA ASP A 90 18.35 5.24 12.43
C ASP A 90 17.54 6.19 13.33
N ILE A 91 16.21 6.16 13.25
CA ILE A 91 15.32 6.95 14.12
C ILE A 91 15.42 6.46 15.57
N ARG A 92 15.44 5.14 15.79
CA ARG A 92 15.57 4.56 17.13
C ARG A 92 16.92 4.90 17.75
N ASP A 93 18.01 4.80 17.01
CA ASP A 93 19.36 5.13 17.50
C ASP A 93 19.42 6.61 17.93
N GLN A 94 18.85 7.52 17.15
CA GLN A 94 18.77 8.95 17.50
C GLN A 94 17.89 9.20 18.73
N LEU A 95 16.74 8.52 18.83
CA LEU A 95 15.86 8.63 19.99
C LEU A 95 16.55 8.10 21.26
N TYR A 96 17.22 6.95 21.18
CA TYR A 96 17.95 6.38 22.31
C TYR A 96 19.05 7.32 22.80
N ALA A 97 19.88 7.84 21.89
CA ALA A 97 20.93 8.81 22.22
C ALA A 97 20.34 10.07 22.87
N HIS A 98 19.20 10.57 22.39
CA HIS A 98 18.55 11.74 22.97
C HIS A 98 17.99 11.45 24.37
N ILE A 99 17.32 10.31 24.55
CA ILE A 99 16.69 9.93 25.82
C ILE A 99 17.73 9.76 26.92
N GLN A 100 18.89 9.17 26.62
CA GLN A 100 19.98 9.02 27.59
C GLN A 100 20.51 10.36 28.13
N ASN A 101 20.34 11.45 27.38
CA ASN A 101 20.77 12.80 27.79
C ASN A 101 19.65 13.63 28.46
N LEU A 102 18.45 13.06 28.65
CA LEU A 102 17.35 13.77 29.30
C LEU A 102 17.56 13.85 30.81
N SER A 103 17.04 14.93 31.41
CA SER A 103 17.14 15.14 32.85
C SER A 103 16.32 14.10 33.63
N PHE A 104 16.77 13.79 34.85
CA PHE A 104 16.03 12.89 35.75
C PHE A 104 14.57 13.34 35.98
N SER A 105 14.31 14.65 35.98
CA SER A 105 12.96 15.21 36.11
C SER A 105 12.00 14.79 34.99
N TYR A 106 12.51 14.53 33.78
CA TYR A 106 11.69 14.04 32.68
C TYR A 106 11.16 12.62 32.97
N PHE A 107 12.03 11.76 33.52
CA PHE A 107 11.70 10.36 33.82
C PHE A 107 10.77 10.21 35.02
N THR A 108 10.77 11.15 35.97
CA THR A 108 9.81 11.14 37.07
C THR A 108 8.43 11.64 36.65
N ARG A 109 8.34 12.50 35.63
CA ARG A 109 7.07 12.99 35.07
C ARG A 109 6.47 12.08 34.01
N THR A 110 7.29 11.29 33.33
CA THR A 110 6.86 10.48 32.17
C THR A 110 7.10 8.99 32.46
N PRO A 111 6.06 8.16 32.53
CA PRO A 111 6.22 6.73 32.76
C PRO A 111 7.07 6.08 31.66
N THR A 112 8.01 5.23 32.03
CA THR A 112 8.91 4.52 31.10
C THR A 112 8.15 3.74 30.02
N GLY A 113 6.97 3.19 30.35
CA GLY A 113 6.11 2.51 29.38
C GLY A 113 5.64 3.41 28.23
N VAL A 114 5.41 4.70 28.48
CA VAL A 114 5.03 5.68 27.45
C VAL A 114 6.20 5.92 26.50
N ILE A 115 7.42 6.05 27.05
CA ILE A 115 8.65 6.24 26.27
C ILE A 115 8.88 5.03 25.36
N MET A 116 8.77 3.82 25.92
CA MET A 116 8.92 2.57 25.16
C MET A 116 7.84 2.42 24.08
N SER A 117 6.58 2.74 24.39
CA SER A 117 5.48 2.68 23.41
C SER A 117 5.76 3.60 22.22
N ARG A 118 6.25 4.83 22.45
CA ARG A 118 6.59 5.74 21.36
C ARG A 118 7.73 5.21 20.49
N ILE A 119 8.79 4.65 21.09
CA ILE A 119 9.93 4.09 20.35
C ILE A 119 9.53 2.87 19.51
N VAL A 120 8.66 2.01 20.05
CA VAL A 120 8.26 0.78 19.36
C VAL A 120 7.15 1.09 18.35
N ASN A 121 6.03 1.64 18.81
CA ASN A 121 4.81 1.79 18.01
C ASN A 121 4.88 2.99 17.06
N ASP A 122 5.17 4.19 17.57
CA ASP A 122 5.11 5.40 16.73
C ASP A 122 6.18 5.36 15.63
N VAL A 123 7.39 4.85 15.93
CA VAL A 123 8.44 4.70 14.92
C VAL A 123 8.05 3.67 13.85
N ASN A 124 7.37 2.58 14.22
CA ASN A 124 6.84 1.63 13.25
C ASN A 124 5.72 2.25 12.39
N LEU A 125 4.87 3.11 12.96
CA LEU A 125 3.88 3.86 12.18
C LEU A 125 4.56 4.79 11.15
N VAL A 126 5.65 5.46 11.56
CA VAL A 126 6.46 6.29 10.66
C VAL A 126 7.06 5.46 9.52
N GLN A 127 7.53 4.24 9.79
CA GLN A 127 7.98 3.30 8.75
C GLN A 127 6.92 3.09 7.68
N GLY A 128 5.69 2.74 8.11
CA GLY A 128 4.58 2.48 7.20
C GLY A 128 4.20 3.69 6.36
N ALA A 129 4.25 4.89 6.96
CA ALA A 129 4.01 6.14 6.25
C ALA A 129 5.08 6.42 5.18
N LEU A 130 6.35 6.08 5.43
CA LEU A 130 7.46 6.36 4.52
C LEU A 130 7.62 5.33 3.41
N THR A 131 7.30 4.06 3.65
CA THR A 131 7.51 3.01 2.64
C THR A 131 6.21 2.61 1.96
N ARG A 132 5.14 2.32 2.70
CA ARG A 132 3.93 1.71 2.14
C ARG A 132 3.08 2.69 1.34
N VAL A 133 2.89 3.91 1.85
CA VAL A 133 2.05 4.92 1.20
C VAL A 133 2.65 5.34 -0.15
N PRO A 134 3.93 5.75 -0.26
CA PRO A 134 4.50 6.14 -1.55
C PRO A 134 4.57 4.97 -2.53
N SER A 135 4.93 3.77 -2.05
CA SER A 135 4.96 2.56 -2.89
C SER A 135 3.61 2.27 -3.52
N SER A 136 2.54 2.37 -2.74
CA SER A 136 1.17 2.13 -3.20
C SER A 136 0.71 3.18 -4.20
N LEU A 137 1.06 4.46 -3.97
CA LEU A 137 0.71 5.54 -4.89
C LEU A 137 1.45 5.43 -6.22
N VAL A 138 2.75 5.16 -6.20
CA VAL A 138 3.56 5.02 -7.42
C VAL A 138 3.09 3.80 -8.21
N GLN A 139 3.12 2.60 -7.60
CA GLN A 139 2.73 1.38 -8.30
C GLN A 139 1.25 1.41 -8.71
N GLY A 140 0.36 1.80 -7.80
CA GLY A 140 -1.06 1.90 -8.06
C GLY A 140 -1.36 2.90 -9.17
N GLY A 141 -0.74 4.07 -9.15
CA GLY A 141 -0.85 5.08 -10.21
C GLY A 141 -0.40 4.56 -11.57
N PHE A 142 0.79 3.94 -11.65
CA PHE A 142 1.28 3.36 -12.92
C PHE A 142 0.38 2.24 -13.44
N THR A 143 -0.06 1.34 -12.55
CA THR A 143 -0.97 0.24 -12.92
C THR A 143 -2.31 0.79 -13.40
N MET A 144 -2.85 1.79 -12.71
CA MET A 144 -4.10 2.46 -13.07
C MET A 144 -3.98 3.13 -14.44
N LEU A 145 -2.90 3.86 -14.70
CA LEU A 145 -2.65 4.51 -15.99
C LEU A 145 -2.51 3.48 -17.12
N ALA A 146 -1.75 2.40 -16.91
CA ALA A 146 -1.56 1.34 -17.90
C ALA A 146 -2.88 0.64 -18.25
N LEU A 147 -3.66 0.23 -17.25
CA LEU A 147 -4.94 -0.44 -17.46
C LEU A 147 -6.00 0.50 -18.05
N THR A 148 -6.04 1.76 -17.61
CA THR A 148 -6.97 2.76 -18.17
C THR A 148 -6.64 3.02 -19.64
N GLY A 149 -5.35 3.19 -19.97
CA GLY A 149 -4.89 3.32 -21.36
C GLY A 149 -5.27 2.11 -22.21
N TYR A 150 -5.17 0.90 -21.65
CA TYR A 150 -5.55 -0.32 -22.35
C TYR A 150 -7.04 -0.42 -22.66
N ILE A 151 -7.91 -0.17 -21.68
CA ILE A 151 -9.36 -0.26 -21.92
C ILE A 151 -9.82 0.83 -22.89
N LEU A 152 -9.20 2.01 -22.86
CA LEU A 152 -9.44 3.07 -23.83
C LEU A 152 -9.02 2.64 -25.25
N TYR A 153 -7.87 1.98 -25.38
CA TYR A 153 -7.42 1.40 -26.65
C TYR A 153 -8.36 0.30 -27.15
N LEU A 154 -8.86 -0.56 -26.25
CA LEU A 154 -9.70 -1.71 -26.59
C LEU A 154 -11.11 -1.30 -27.02
N ASN A 155 -11.75 -0.42 -26.25
CA ASN A 155 -13.05 0.15 -26.60
C ASN A 155 -13.27 1.47 -25.86
N TRP A 156 -12.97 2.58 -26.53
CA TRP A 156 -13.09 3.92 -25.94
C TRP A 156 -14.50 4.28 -25.48
N ARG A 157 -15.56 3.73 -26.12
CA ARG A 157 -16.96 4.00 -25.75
C ARG A 157 -17.31 3.34 -24.42
N LEU A 158 -16.98 2.06 -24.25
CA LEU A 158 -17.19 1.34 -22.98
C LEU A 158 -16.29 1.88 -21.88
N ALA A 159 -15.04 2.23 -22.20
CA ALA A 159 -14.12 2.85 -21.25
C ALA A 159 -14.64 4.21 -20.75
N ALA A 160 -15.08 5.10 -21.66
CA ALA A 160 -15.67 6.39 -21.29
C ALA A 160 -16.91 6.23 -20.40
N PHE A 161 -17.78 5.26 -20.72
CA PHE A 161 -18.93 4.94 -19.88
C PHE A 161 -18.49 4.50 -18.48
N SER A 162 -17.52 3.58 -18.38
CA SER A 162 -17.00 3.12 -17.09
C SER A 162 -16.35 4.25 -16.26
N LEU A 163 -15.65 5.18 -16.91
CA LEU A 163 -15.01 6.34 -16.27
C LEU A 163 -16.04 7.31 -15.66
N VAL A 164 -17.28 7.32 -16.13
CA VAL A 164 -18.38 8.12 -15.55
C VAL A 164 -19.12 7.33 -14.46
N VAL A 165 -19.38 6.04 -14.69
CA VAL A 165 -20.14 5.20 -13.74
C VAL A 165 -19.35 4.91 -12.46
N LEU A 166 -18.06 4.61 -12.57
CA LEU A 166 -17.20 4.29 -11.42
C LEU A 166 -17.11 5.41 -10.38
N PRO A 167 -16.87 6.70 -10.71
CA PRO A 167 -16.86 7.76 -9.71
C PRO A 167 -18.23 7.97 -9.08
N PHE A 168 -19.33 7.82 -9.84
CA PHE A 168 -20.68 7.93 -9.27
C PHE A 168 -20.96 6.82 -8.25
N ALA A 169 -20.63 5.56 -8.60
CA ALA A 169 -20.69 4.44 -7.67
C ALA A 169 -19.78 4.67 -6.45
N GLY A 170 -18.58 5.22 -6.67
CA GLY A 170 -17.64 5.59 -5.62
C GLY A 170 -18.18 6.66 -4.67
N LEU A 171 -18.89 7.67 -5.17
CA LEU A 171 -19.55 8.69 -4.35
C LEU A 171 -20.68 8.10 -3.51
N ALA A 172 -21.52 7.25 -4.10
CA ALA A 172 -22.59 6.55 -3.39
C ALA A 172 -22.02 5.66 -2.28
N LEU A 173 -20.98 4.88 -2.60
CA LEU A 173 -20.27 4.05 -1.63
C LEU A 173 -19.61 4.89 -0.53
N SER A 174 -18.97 6.01 -0.87
CA SER A 174 -18.34 6.91 0.12
C SER A 174 -19.38 7.48 1.09
N LYS A 175 -20.54 7.91 0.59
CA LYS A 175 -21.65 8.39 1.42
C LYS A 175 -22.15 7.30 2.36
N PHE A 176 -22.31 6.08 1.85
CA PHE A 176 -22.67 4.91 2.66
C PHE A 176 -21.60 4.60 3.73
N SER A 177 -20.32 4.53 3.35
CA SER A 177 -19.22 4.27 4.28
C SER A 177 -19.10 5.32 5.38
N ARG A 178 -19.32 6.61 5.07
CA ARG A 178 -19.35 7.67 6.09
C ARG A 178 -20.47 7.48 7.09
N ARG A 179 -21.67 7.12 6.62
CA ARG A 179 -22.83 6.85 7.48
C ARG A 179 -22.59 5.62 8.35
N PHE A 180 -22.07 4.54 7.76
CA PHE A 180 -21.72 3.32 8.48
C PHE A 180 -20.70 3.58 9.59
N ARG A 181 -19.61 4.30 9.30
CA ARG A 181 -18.60 4.68 10.30
C ARG A 181 -19.20 5.46 11.45
N LYS A 182 -20.08 6.44 11.17
CA LYS A 182 -20.76 7.22 12.22
C LYS A 182 -21.57 6.30 13.16
N THR A 183 -22.34 5.37 12.60
CA THR A 183 -23.11 4.41 13.40
C THR A 183 -22.21 3.46 14.18
N SER A 184 -21.12 2.97 13.60
CA SER A 184 -20.15 2.13 14.32
C SER A 184 -19.50 2.86 15.50
N THR A 185 -19.15 4.14 15.34
CA THR A 185 -18.61 4.95 16.44
C THR A 185 -19.64 5.12 17.56
N GLN A 186 -20.89 5.45 17.22
CA GLN A 186 -21.97 5.56 18.22
C GLN A 186 -22.21 4.24 18.97
N MET A 187 -22.16 3.10 18.26
CA MET A 187 -22.28 1.78 18.89
C MET A 187 -21.11 1.49 19.84
N GLN A 188 -19.89 1.88 19.47
CA GLN A 188 -18.71 1.74 20.35
C GLN A 188 -18.81 2.62 21.59
N GLU A 189 -19.33 3.85 21.47
CA GLU A 189 -19.59 4.75 22.60
C GLU A 189 -20.60 4.12 23.58
N GLN A 190 -21.73 3.61 23.09
CA GLN A 190 -22.75 2.95 23.92
C GLN A 190 -22.24 1.69 24.62
N ILE A 191 -21.43 0.87 23.94
CA ILE A 191 -20.78 -0.30 24.57
C ILE A 191 -19.82 0.16 25.67
N GLY A 192 -19.08 1.25 25.45
CA GLY A 192 -18.22 1.86 26.45
C GLY A 192 -19.00 2.27 27.71
N GLU A 193 -20.10 3.00 27.55
CA GLU A 193 -20.97 3.43 28.65
C GLU A 193 -21.55 2.23 29.42
N LEU A 194 -22.08 1.23 28.72
CA LEU A 194 -22.60 -0.01 29.35
C LEU A 194 -21.51 -0.74 30.13
N THR A 195 -20.28 -0.79 29.59
CA THR A 195 -19.15 -1.45 30.26
C THR A 195 -18.76 -0.70 31.52
N THR A 196 -18.76 0.63 31.49
CA THR A 196 -18.52 1.48 32.68
C THR A 196 -19.57 1.21 33.75
N HIS A 197 -20.86 1.23 33.40
CA HIS A 197 -21.93 0.96 34.35
C HIS A 197 -21.82 -0.43 35.00
N LEU A 198 -21.48 -1.47 34.24
CA LEU A 198 -21.28 -2.82 34.77
C LEU A 198 -20.03 -2.97 35.65
N HIS A 199 -19.03 -2.10 35.50
CA HIS A 199 -17.82 -2.10 36.35
C HIS A 199 -18.01 -1.28 37.64
N GLU A 200 -18.91 -0.30 37.63
CA GLU A 200 -19.21 0.56 38.78
C GLU A 200 -20.24 -0.05 39.75
N THR A 201 -21.05 -1.02 39.31
CA THR A 201 -21.98 -1.81 40.14
C THR A 201 -21.37 -3.14 40.57
#